data_AF-A0A1H0IZ37-F1
#
_entry.id   AF-A0A1H0IZ37-F1
#
_cell.length_a   1.000
_cell.length_b   1.000
_cell.length_c   1.000
_cell.angle_alpha   90.00
_cell.angle_beta   90.00
_cell.angle_gamma   90.00
#
_symmetry.space_group_name_H-M   'P 1'
#
loop_
_entity.id
_entity.type
_entity.pdbx_description
1 polymer ?
#
loop_
_entity_poly.entity_id
_entity_poly.type
_entity_poly.pdbx_seq_one_letter_code
_entity_poly.pdbx_strand_id
1 'polypeptide(L)'
;MASAGAYGGREPALAVVGNPENRRVRLFTEAAVAAGFAAPRVVPWLDVLRAGGAEFGPHEVVRLDSPGEHPEVDRLLRGTDDPTRVEGGARWYARFTAAVGSLRGGVRLDDPAELAVLFDKRACHQVLARAGVPVPQSPTSGGAAPLRGWADLRALMREHRMPRAFVKPAHGSSASGVIALETASGGRLRATTSVETAGGRLFNSLRVRRITDEGEAAALVDALAPDGLHLERWLPKASLGGRTADLRVLVVAGRATHVVVRTSRWPMTNLHLGGARGDLAAAMAAAGPAWPEALRICEQAAACFPGTLAVGVDLLPATGWRHFAVAEVNAFGDLLPRLTGLPGSPAEGLDTYQAQLAALAGHIATAAPYPPSREHRAAR
;
A
#
# COMPACT_ATOMS: atom_id res chain seq x y z
N MET A 1 -12.91 26.01 -17.91
CA MET A 1 -12.61 25.87 -19.36
C MET A 1 -11.25 25.21 -19.47
N ALA A 2 -11.23 23.95 -19.90
CA ALA A 2 -10.02 23.12 -19.92
C ALA A 2 -9.02 23.64 -20.96
N SER A 3 -7.75 23.73 -20.56
CA SER A 3 -6.63 24.04 -21.45
C SER A 3 -6.50 22.95 -22.50
N ALA A 4 -6.76 23.31 -23.75
CA ALA A 4 -6.43 22.52 -24.93
C ALA A 4 -4.91 22.58 -25.13
N GLY A 5 -4.18 21.61 -24.57
CA GLY A 5 -2.73 21.59 -24.67
C GLY A 5 -2.11 20.27 -24.26
N ALA A 6 -2.18 19.28 -25.16
CA ALA A 6 -1.24 18.14 -25.29
C ALA A 6 -1.69 17.17 -26.41
N TYR A 7 -2.99 17.08 -26.69
CA TYR A 7 -3.59 16.07 -27.57
C TYR A 7 -4.60 16.64 -28.58
N GLY A 8 -4.21 17.58 -29.45
CA GLY A 8 -4.93 17.90 -30.70
C GLY A 8 -6.47 17.84 -30.72
N GLY A 9 -7.17 18.29 -29.66
CA GLY A 9 -8.63 18.24 -29.56
C GLY A 9 -9.29 16.86 -29.40
N ARG A 10 -8.53 15.75 -29.25
CA ARG A 10 -9.08 14.41 -28.97
C ARG A 10 -8.94 14.06 -27.49
N GLU A 11 -10.01 13.56 -26.88
CA GLU A 11 -9.97 13.02 -25.52
C GLU A 11 -8.98 11.85 -25.43
N PRO A 12 -8.24 11.72 -24.31
CA PRO A 12 -7.27 10.64 -24.14
C PRO A 12 -7.97 9.28 -24.11
N ALA A 13 -7.39 8.29 -24.79
CA ALA A 13 -7.87 6.92 -24.72
C ALA A 13 -7.42 6.29 -23.40
N LEU A 14 -8.34 5.78 -22.59
CA LEU A 14 -8.00 5.17 -21.32
C LEU A 14 -7.68 3.68 -21.50
N ALA A 15 -6.66 3.20 -20.80
CA ALA A 15 -6.35 1.79 -20.68
C ALA A 15 -6.11 1.42 -19.20
N VAL A 16 -6.49 0.20 -18.82
CA VAL A 16 -6.30 -0.33 -17.47
C VAL A 16 -5.59 -1.67 -17.55
N VAL A 17 -4.43 -1.78 -16.91
CA VAL A 17 -3.79 -3.08 -16.65
C VAL A 17 -4.35 -3.61 -15.35
N GLY A 18 -5.19 -4.64 -15.41
CA GLY A 18 -5.92 -5.13 -14.25
C GLY A 18 -6.63 -6.45 -14.52
N ASN A 19 -7.05 -7.12 -13.46
CA ASN A 19 -7.84 -8.35 -13.56
C ASN A 19 -9.29 -7.98 -13.98
N PRO A 20 -9.78 -8.40 -15.16
CA PRO A 20 -11.06 -7.93 -15.70
C PRO A 20 -12.27 -8.20 -14.81
N GLU A 21 -12.25 -9.30 -14.06
CA GLU A 21 -13.27 -9.70 -13.10
C GLU A 21 -13.22 -8.88 -11.80
N ASN A 22 -12.13 -8.14 -11.56
CA ASN A 22 -11.96 -7.38 -10.34
C ASN A 22 -12.85 -6.13 -10.32
N ARG A 23 -13.51 -5.94 -9.18
CA ARG A 23 -14.33 -4.76 -8.88
C ARG A 23 -13.61 -3.42 -9.09
N ARG A 24 -12.28 -3.34 -8.96
CA ARG A 24 -11.51 -2.12 -9.26
C ARG A 24 -11.62 -1.71 -10.73
N VAL A 25 -11.39 -2.67 -11.63
CA VAL A 25 -11.49 -2.45 -13.09
C VAL A 25 -12.91 -2.06 -13.48
N ARG A 26 -13.90 -2.77 -12.94
CA ARG A 26 -15.32 -2.47 -13.18
C ARG A 26 -15.70 -1.06 -12.72
N LEU A 27 -15.42 -0.70 -11.47
CA LEU A 27 -15.79 0.60 -10.90
C LEU A 27 -15.06 1.76 -11.59
N PHE A 28 -13.79 1.59 -11.96
CA PHE A 28 -13.07 2.60 -12.75
C PHE A 28 -13.68 2.76 -14.15
N THR A 29 -14.04 1.65 -14.81
CA THR A 29 -14.72 1.67 -16.12
C THR A 29 -16.06 2.38 -16.06
N GLU A 30 -16.88 2.07 -15.06
CA GLU A 30 -18.17 2.74 -14.81
C GLU A 30 -17.97 4.24 -14.60
N ALA A 31 -16.99 4.64 -13.77
CA ALA A 31 -16.68 6.04 -13.53
C ALA A 31 -16.16 6.77 -14.77
N ALA A 32 -15.34 6.11 -15.60
CA ALA A 32 -14.81 6.66 -16.85
C ALA A 32 -15.93 6.94 -17.85
N VAL A 33 -16.83 5.97 -18.06
CA VAL A 33 -17.99 6.14 -18.95
C VAL A 33 -18.93 7.22 -18.43
N ALA A 34 -19.19 7.26 -17.12
CA ALA A 34 -20.01 8.31 -16.51
C ALA A 34 -19.39 9.71 -16.65
N ALA A 35 -18.07 9.81 -16.71
CA ALA A 35 -17.33 11.06 -16.94
C ALA A 35 -17.21 11.44 -18.43
N GLY A 36 -17.79 10.66 -19.35
CA GLY A 36 -17.83 10.94 -20.79
C GLY A 36 -16.73 10.27 -21.62
N PHE A 37 -15.79 9.56 -20.99
CA PHE A 37 -14.75 8.83 -21.72
C PHE A 37 -15.33 7.60 -22.43
N ALA A 38 -14.67 7.18 -23.52
CA ALA A 38 -14.86 5.83 -24.04
C ALA A 38 -14.50 4.79 -22.96
N ALA A 39 -15.15 3.63 -23.02
CA ALA A 39 -14.85 2.52 -22.11
C ALA A 39 -13.35 2.18 -22.16
N PRO A 40 -12.63 2.16 -21.02
CA PRO A 40 -11.20 1.90 -21.02
C PRO A 40 -10.86 0.53 -21.63
N ARG A 41 -9.77 0.47 -22.40
CA ARG A 41 -9.21 -0.80 -22.86
C ARG A 41 -8.65 -1.57 -21.67
N VAL A 42 -9.21 -2.74 -21.37
CA VAL A 42 -8.71 -3.60 -20.30
C VAL A 42 -7.61 -4.52 -20.84
N VAL A 43 -6.46 -4.52 -20.18
CA VAL A 43 -5.32 -5.39 -20.45
C VAL A 43 -5.13 -6.33 -19.25
N PRO A 44 -5.49 -7.61 -19.37
CA PRO A 44 -5.40 -8.54 -18.25
C PRO A 44 -3.96 -8.75 -17.76
N TRP A 45 -3.74 -8.78 -16.45
CA TRP A 45 -2.43 -9.13 -15.88
C TRP A 45 -1.96 -10.52 -16.32
N LEU A 46 -2.89 -11.46 -16.50
CA LEU A 46 -2.58 -12.81 -16.96
C LEU A 46 -1.92 -12.80 -18.34
N ASP A 47 -2.40 -11.95 -19.25
CA ASP A 47 -1.86 -11.82 -20.60
C ASP A 47 -0.48 -11.14 -20.57
N VAL A 48 -0.33 -10.07 -19.78
CA VAL A 48 0.97 -9.41 -19.58
C VAL A 48 2.02 -10.40 -19.07
N LEU A 49 1.68 -11.21 -18.06
CA LEU A 49 2.59 -12.16 -17.45
C LEU A 49 2.97 -13.32 -18.38
N ARG A 50 2.04 -13.76 -19.25
CA ARG A 50 2.28 -14.85 -20.21
C ARG A 50 3.03 -14.38 -21.45
N ALA A 51 2.69 -13.19 -21.97
CA ALA A 51 3.30 -12.61 -23.16
C ALA A 51 4.63 -11.91 -22.87
N GLY A 52 4.93 -11.61 -21.60
CA GLY A 52 6.14 -10.89 -21.20
C GLY A 52 6.07 -9.39 -21.51
N GLY A 53 4.87 -8.81 -21.54
CA GLY A 53 4.65 -7.38 -21.79
C GLY A 53 3.29 -7.04 -22.39
N ALA A 54 3.06 -5.74 -22.56
CA ALA A 54 1.96 -5.19 -23.34
C ALA A 54 2.34 -3.82 -23.89
N GLU A 55 1.87 -3.53 -25.10
CA GLU A 55 2.10 -2.26 -25.79
C GLU A 55 0.88 -1.35 -25.70
N PHE A 56 1.16 -0.04 -25.61
CA PHE A 56 0.17 1.01 -25.53
C PHE A 56 0.52 2.12 -26.52
N GLY A 57 -0.50 2.64 -27.21
CA GLY A 57 -0.34 3.76 -28.12
C GLY A 57 0.12 5.03 -27.40
N PRO A 58 0.76 5.98 -28.10
CA PRO A 58 1.30 7.21 -27.48
C PRO A 58 0.22 8.14 -26.90
N HIS A 59 -1.05 7.95 -27.29
CA HIS A 59 -2.20 8.70 -26.77
C HIS A 59 -3.00 7.93 -25.71
N GLU A 60 -2.60 6.69 -25.40
CA GLU A 60 -3.25 5.91 -24.35
C GLU A 60 -2.72 6.35 -22.98
N VAL A 61 -3.64 6.65 -22.08
CA VAL A 61 -3.35 6.90 -20.66
C VAL A 61 -3.61 5.61 -19.89
N VAL A 62 -2.56 5.10 -19.27
CA VAL A 62 -2.53 3.75 -18.72
C VAL A 62 -2.51 3.78 -17.20
N ARG A 63 -3.60 3.31 -16.61
CA ARG A 63 -3.75 2.99 -15.19
C ARG A 63 -3.28 1.57 -14.92
N LEU A 64 -2.56 1.34 -13.84
CA LEU A 64 -2.34 0.01 -13.29
C LEU A 64 -3.27 -0.21 -12.10
N ASP A 65 -3.85 -1.40 -11.98
CA ASP A 65 -4.56 -1.84 -10.79
C ASP A 65 -3.88 -3.06 -10.17
N SER A 66 -4.23 -3.35 -8.92
CA SER A 66 -3.68 -4.48 -8.18
C SER A 66 -3.86 -5.80 -8.95
N PRO A 67 -2.81 -6.64 -9.08
CA PRO A 67 -2.91 -7.98 -9.67
C PRO A 67 -3.51 -9.01 -8.70
N GLY A 68 -3.90 -8.60 -7.49
CA GLY A 68 -4.46 -9.48 -6.47
C GLY A 68 -5.89 -9.97 -6.77
N GLU A 69 -6.41 -10.83 -5.89
CA GLU A 69 -7.74 -11.46 -5.99
C GLU A 69 -7.93 -12.35 -7.24
N HIS A 70 -6.86 -12.71 -7.96
CA HIS A 70 -6.88 -13.64 -9.09
C HIS A 70 -5.91 -14.83 -8.86
N PRO A 71 -6.41 -16.08 -8.69
CA PRO A 71 -5.58 -17.23 -8.29
C PRO A 71 -4.42 -17.54 -9.25
N GLU A 72 -4.67 -17.52 -10.56
CA GLU A 72 -3.61 -17.83 -11.54
C GLU A 72 -2.52 -16.75 -11.61
N VAL A 73 -2.90 -15.46 -11.54
CA VAL A 73 -1.95 -14.35 -11.47
C VAL A 73 -1.09 -14.46 -10.20
N ASP A 74 -1.70 -14.74 -9.03
CA ASP A 74 -0.92 -14.95 -7.80
C ASP A 74 0.00 -16.18 -7.91
N ARG A 75 -0.43 -17.28 -8.54
CA ARG A 75 0.45 -18.43 -8.82
C ARG A 75 1.64 -18.05 -9.69
N LEU A 76 1.43 -17.28 -10.77
CA LEU A 76 2.52 -16.83 -11.64
C LEU A 76 3.49 -15.89 -10.93
N LEU A 77 3.01 -15.03 -10.04
CA LEU A 77 3.84 -14.09 -9.30
C LEU A 77 4.55 -14.74 -8.10
N ARG A 78 3.82 -15.48 -7.27
CA ARG A 78 4.29 -16.04 -5.98
C ARG A 78 4.87 -17.45 -6.12
N GLY A 79 4.42 -18.22 -7.10
CA GLY A 79 4.83 -19.62 -7.29
C GLY A 79 4.26 -20.58 -6.25
N THR A 80 3.04 -20.32 -5.76
CA THR A 80 2.30 -21.18 -4.82
C THR A 80 0.89 -21.39 -5.34
N ASP A 81 0.30 -22.55 -5.06
CA ASP A 81 -1.05 -22.92 -5.49
C ASP A 81 -2.16 -22.50 -4.52
N ASP A 82 -1.77 -21.93 -3.36
CA ASP A 82 -2.70 -21.49 -2.33
C ASP A 82 -2.54 -19.97 -2.06
N PRO A 83 -3.58 -19.15 -2.33
CA PRO A 83 -3.55 -17.70 -2.19
C PRO A 83 -3.52 -17.23 -0.73
N THR A 84 -3.74 -18.12 0.24
CA THR A 84 -3.65 -17.79 1.66
C THR A 84 -2.22 -17.85 2.20
N ARG A 85 -1.26 -18.31 1.39
CA ARG A 85 0.15 -18.42 1.77
C ARG A 85 0.77 -17.05 2.04
N VAL A 86 1.49 -16.97 3.16
CA VAL A 86 2.19 -15.74 3.55
C VAL A 86 3.54 -15.63 2.85
N GLU A 87 4.15 -16.78 2.56
CA GLU A 87 5.47 -16.90 1.92
C GLU A 87 5.45 -16.53 0.43
N GLY A 88 6.64 -16.37 -0.15
CA GLY A 88 6.85 -16.04 -1.55
C GLY A 88 6.68 -14.56 -1.87
N GLY A 89 6.64 -13.69 -0.85
CA GLY A 89 6.51 -12.25 -1.00
C GLY A 89 7.64 -11.62 -1.82
N ALA A 90 8.89 -12.06 -1.62
CA ALA A 90 10.03 -11.54 -2.39
C ALA A 90 9.97 -11.95 -3.87
N ARG A 91 9.55 -13.20 -4.16
CA ARG A 91 9.36 -13.68 -5.53
C ARG A 91 8.21 -12.93 -6.21
N TRP A 92 7.09 -12.77 -5.51
CA TRP A 92 5.94 -12.00 -5.97
C TRP A 92 6.36 -10.58 -6.35
N TYR A 93 7.11 -9.90 -5.47
CA TYR A 93 7.61 -8.54 -5.71
C TYR A 93 8.51 -8.46 -6.95
N ALA A 94 9.50 -9.34 -7.05
CA ALA A 94 10.44 -9.35 -8.17
C ALA A 94 9.72 -9.59 -9.52
N ARG A 95 8.78 -10.54 -9.56
CA ARG A 95 8.01 -10.82 -10.79
C ARG A 95 7.01 -9.72 -11.12
N PHE A 96 6.37 -9.13 -10.12
CA PHE A 96 5.42 -8.04 -10.32
C PHE A 96 6.13 -6.79 -10.87
N THR A 97 7.23 -6.37 -10.25
CA THR A 97 8.02 -5.22 -10.72
C THR A 97 8.63 -5.46 -12.10
N ALA A 98 9.07 -6.68 -12.41
CA ALA A 98 9.49 -7.05 -13.76
C ALA A 98 8.34 -6.97 -14.78
N ALA A 99 7.14 -7.43 -14.42
CA ALA A 99 5.96 -7.32 -15.27
C ALA A 99 5.56 -5.86 -15.52
N VAL A 100 5.58 -5.01 -14.49
CA VAL A 100 5.37 -3.55 -14.65
C VAL A 100 6.42 -2.96 -15.59
N GLY A 101 7.70 -3.32 -15.42
CA GLY A 101 8.80 -2.89 -16.28
C GLY A 101 8.77 -3.44 -17.71
N SER A 102 7.91 -4.41 -18.00
CA SER A 102 7.72 -4.99 -19.35
C SER A 102 6.69 -4.23 -20.19
N LEU A 103 5.91 -3.34 -19.58
CA LEU A 103 4.94 -2.52 -20.28
C LEU A 103 5.65 -1.46 -21.14
N ARG A 104 5.10 -1.14 -22.33
CA ARG A 104 5.72 -0.23 -23.31
C ARG A 104 4.72 0.79 -23.83
N GLY A 105 5.18 2.02 -24.05
CA GLY A 105 4.34 3.11 -24.55
C GLY A 105 3.25 3.55 -23.57
N GLY A 106 2.39 4.44 -24.04
CA GLY A 106 1.35 5.13 -23.26
C GLY A 106 1.91 6.10 -22.21
N VAL A 107 1.02 6.93 -21.66
CA VAL A 107 1.29 7.79 -20.50
C VAL A 107 0.84 7.08 -19.25
N ARG A 108 1.76 6.79 -18.32
CA ARG A 108 1.45 6.07 -17.08
C ARG A 108 0.84 7.01 -16.04
N LEU A 109 -0.16 6.51 -15.31
CA LEU A 109 -0.68 7.13 -14.09
C LEU A 109 0.03 6.61 -12.82
N ASP A 110 0.82 5.56 -12.97
CA ASP A 110 1.56 4.92 -11.89
C ASP A 110 3.00 4.70 -12.38
N ASP A 111 3.95 5.44 -11.82
CA ASP A 111 5.36 5.33 -12.22
C ASP A 111 5.94 3.95 -11.81
N PRO A 112 6.56 3.20 -12.73
CA PRO A 112 7.14 1.89 -12.42
C PRO A 112 8.18 1.87 -11.29
N ALA A 113 9.01 2.89 -11.19
CA ALA A 113 10.04 2.98 -10.15
C ALA A 113 9.43 3.34 -8.79
N GLU A 114 8.45 4.25 -8.78
CA GLU A 114 7.67 4.56 -7.57
C GLU A 114 6.87 3.35 -7.08
N LEU A 115 6.23 2.60 -7.99
CA LEU A 115 5.55 1.35 -7.65
C LEU A 115 6.51 0.36 -7.00
N ALA A 116 7.73 0.20 -7.52
CA ALA A 116 8.73 -0.67 -6.92
C ALA A 116 9.09 -0.24 -5.48
N VAL A 117 9.08 1.07 -5.17
CA VAL A 117 9.28 1.58 -3.81
C VAL A 117 8.04 1.37 -2.94
N LEU A 118 6.84 1.68 -3.43
CA LEU A 118 5.57 1.55 -2.70
C LEU A 118 5.29 0.10 -2.29
N PHE A 119 5.76 -0.88 -3.07
CA PHE A 119 5.61 -2.31 -2.75
C PHE A 119 6.68 -2.88 -1.81
N ASP A 120 7.77 -2.15 -1.51
CA ASP A 120 8.75 -2.54 -0.48
C ASP A 120 8.66 -1.57 0.71
N LYS A 121 8.10 -2.06 1.84
CA LYS A 121 7.92 -1.27 3.06
C LYS A 121 9.20 -0.64 3.58
N ARG A 122 10.35 -1.31 3.42
CA ARG A 122 11.64 -0.79 3.87
C ARG A 122 12.05 0.39 3.00
N ALA A 123 11.94 0.26 1.69
CA ALA A 123 12.27 1.31 0.74
C ALA A 123 11.33 2.52 0.89
N CYS A 124 10.01 2.29 0.91
CA CYS A 124 9.01 3.32 1.15
C CYS A 124 9.26 4.05 2.47
N HIS A 125 9.50 3.30 3.56
CA HIS A 125 9.82 3.90 4.86
C HIS A 125 11.07 4.81 4.80
N GLN A 126 12.12 4.41 4.09
CA GLN A 126 13.32 5.24 3.95
C GLN A 126 13.06 6.52 3.17
N VAL A 127 12.29 6.45 2.09
CA VAL A 127 11.91 7.63 1.29
C VAL A 127 11.14 8.63 2.15
N LEU A 128 10.12 8.17 2.88
CA LEU A 128 9.32 9.00 3.78
C LEU A 128 10.17 9.63 4.88
N ALA A 129 11.02 8.83 5.55
CA ALA A 129 11.89 9.32 6.62
C ALA A 129 12.86 10.40 6.13
N ARG A 130 13.47 10.22 4.93
CA ARG A 130 14.37 11.22 4.33
C ARG A 130 13.66 12.51 3.93
N ALA A 131 12.38 12.42 3.56
CA ALA A 131 11.55 13.58 3.25
C ALA A 131 11.01 14.30 4.51
N GLY A 132 11.35 13.83 5.72
CA GLY A 132 10.86 14.41 6.97
C GLY A 132 9.39 14.08 7.27
N VAL A 133 8.80 13.10 6.56
CA VAL A 133 7.46 12.59 6.88
C VAL A 133 7.56 11.80 8.19
N PRO A 134 6.72 12.09 9.20
CA PRO A 134 6.74 11.33 10.45
C PRO A 134 6.40 9.85 10.21
N VAL A 135 7.32 8.96 10.55
CA VAL A 135 7.17 7.51 10.49
C VAL A 135 7.65 6.87 11.80
N PRO A 136 7.16 5.68 12.19
CA PRO A 136 7.72 4.95 13.33
C PRO A 136 9.22 4.73 13.18
N GLN A 137 9.99 4.74 14.27
CA GLN A 137 11.42 4.40 14.17
C GLN A 137 11.58 2.96 13.62
N SER A 138 12.44 2.79 12.62
CA SER A 138 12.79 1.48 12.05
C SER A 138 14.29 1.35 11.81
N PRO A 139 14.98 0.36 12.42
CA PRO A 139 16.38 0.06 12.10
C PRO A 139 16.56 -0.65 10.76
N THR A 140 15.50 -1.27 10.24
CA THR A 140 15.51 -1.94 8.93
C THR A 140 15.11 -1.01 7.77
N SER A 141 14.94 0.29 8.03
CA SER A 141 14.59 1.31 7.04
C SER A 141 15.56 1.26 5.85
N GLY A 142 15.03 1.10 4.64
CA GLY A 142 15.80 0.97 3.40
C GLY A 142 16.79 -0.18 3.38
N GLY A 143 16.58 -1.22 4.20
CA GLY A 143 17.51 -2.34 4.33
C GLY A 143 18.78 -2.03 5.12
N ALA A 144 18.81 -0.95 5.92
CA ALA A 144 20.00 -0.52 6.66
C ALA A 144 20.55 -1.59 7.61
N ALA A 145 19.67 -2.28 8.35
CA ALA A 145 20.02 -3.45 9.14
C ALA A 145 19.39 -4.72 8.53
N PRO A 146 20.17 -5.80 8.33
CA PRO A 146 19.61 -7.08 7.93
C PRO A 146 18.78 -7.68 9.07
N LEU A 147 17.67 -8.30 8.72
CA LEU A 147 16.80 -9.02 9.64
C LEU A 147 16.56 -10.43 9.07
N ARG A 148 17.46 -11.37 9.40
CA ARG A 148 17.51 -12.72 8.81
C ARG A 148 16.81 -13.78 9.65
N GLY A 149 16.28 -13.41 10.81
CA GLY A 149 15.57 -14.31 11.70
C GLY A 149 15.40 -13.76 13.12
N TRP A 150 15.04 -14.64 14.04
CA TRP A 150 14.74 -14.35 15.43
C TRP A 150 15.90 -13.71 16.19
N ALA A 151 17.11 -14.23 15.98
CA ALA A 151 18.32 -13.72 16.67
C ALA A 151 18.58 -12.25 16.32
N ASP A 152 18.51 -11.91 15.04
CA ASP A 152 18.65 -10.52 14.55
C ASP A 152 17.53 -9.64 15.10
N LEU A 153 16.29 -10.13 15.10
CA LEU A 153 15.13 -9.41 15.64
C LEU A 153 15.37 -9.00 17.10
N ARG A 154 15.77 -9.96 17.95
CA ARG A 154 16.04 -9.72 19.37
C ARG A 154 17.23 -8.81 19.59
N ALA A 155 18.28 -8.92 18.77
CA ALA A 155 19.42 -8.03 18.81
C ALA A 155 19.02 -6.58 18.50
N LEU A 156 18.31 -6.36 17.39
CA LEU A 156 17.84 -5.03 16.98
C LEU A 156 16.86 -4.42 17.99
N MET A 157 15.92 -5.21 18.53
CA MET A 157 15.00 -4.72 19.57
C MET A 157 15.74 -4.25 20.82
N ARG A 158 16.80 -4.96 21.23
CA ARG A 158 17.63 -4.58 22.39
C ARG A 158 18.47 -3.34 22.09
N GLU A 159 19.17 -3.32 20.96
CA GLU A 159 20.03 -2.21 20.53
C GLU A 159 19.25 -0.89 20.44
N HIS A 160 18.08 -0.93 19.81
CA HIS A 160 17.26 0.27 19.59
C HIS A 160 16.23 0.53 20.70
N ARG A 161 16.28 -0.23 21.81
CA ARG A 161 15.35 -0.10 22.96
C ARG A 161 13.89 -0.12 22.50
N MET A 162 13.52 -1.14 21.75
CA MET A 162 12.19 -1.38 21.20
C MET A 162 11.54 -2.57 21.92
N PRO A 163 11.02 -2.40 23.15
CA PRO A 163 10.36 -3.49 23.88
C PRO A 163 9.04 -3.93 23.22
N ARG A 164 8.51 -3.11 22.30
CA ARG A 164 7.35 -3.43 21.48
C ARG A 164 7.62 -3.04 20.03
N ALA A 165 7.31 -3.93 19.12
CA ALA A 165 7.63 -3.78 17.71
C ALA A 165 6.58 -4.44 16.82
N PHE A 166 6.43 -3.91 15.61
CA PHE A 166 5.81 -4.62 14.50
C PHE A 166 6.89 -5.23 13.62
N VAL A 167 6.76 -6.51 13.31
CA VAL A 167 7.54 -7.21 12.29
C VAL A 167 6.60 -7.46 11.11
N LYS A 168 6.98 -6.99 9.92
CA LYS A 168 6.15 -7.06 8.71
C LYS A 168 6.95 -7.70 7.57
N PRO A 169 6.39 -8.61 6.77
CA PRO A 169 7.01 -8.97 5.50
C PRO A 169 7.16 -7.73 4.62
N ALA A 170 8.32 -7.54 4.01
CA ALA A 170 8.66 -6.32 3.27
C ALA A 170 7.63 -6.02 2.16
N HIS A 171 7.17 -7.06 1.48
CA HIS A 171 6.25 -7.00 0.34
C HIS A 171 4.85 -7.55 0.63
N GLY A 172 4.50 -7.73 1.91
CA GLY A 172 3.18 -8.22 2.32
C GLY A 172 2.08 -7.18 2.10
N SER A 173 0.81 -7.60 2.03
CA SER A 173 -0.36 -6.70 2.03
C SER A 173 -1.45 -7.25 2.96
N SER A 174 -2.47 -6.44 3.25
CA SER A 174 -3.63 -6.83 4.09
C SER A 174 -3.25 -7.36 5.48
N ALA A 175 -2.14 -6.87 6.05
CA ALA A 175 -1.54 -7.34 7.30
C ALA A 175 -1.16 -8.84 7.31
N SER A 176 -1.08 -9.49 6.15
CA SER A 176 -0.59 -10.87 6.02
C SER A 176 0.86 -10.96 6.52
N GLY A 177 1.13 -11.90 7.42
CA GLY A 177 2.45 -12.09 7.99
C GLY A 177 2.88 -11.10 9.07
N VAL A 178 2.03 -10.13 9.43
CA VAL A 178 2.39 -9.12 10.43
C VAL A 178 2.38 -9.73 11.84
N ILE A 179 3.40 -9.38 12.63
CA ILE A 179 3.56 -9.80 14.02
C ILE A 179 3.70 -8.54 14.88
N ALA A 180 2.78 -8.35 15.82
CA ALA A 180 2.94 -7.37 16.89
C ALA A 180 3.61 -8.06 18.08
N LEU A 181 4.89 -7.77 18.30
CA LEU A 181 5.75 -8.42 19.30
C LEU A 181 5.98 -7.49 20.50
N GLU A 182 5.87 -8.05 21.71
CA GLU A 182 6.17 -7.37 22.96
C GLU A 182 7.08 -8.27 23.81
N THR A 183 8.11 -7.67 24.37
CA THR A 183 9.04 -8.32 25.31
C THR A 183 9.07 -7.55 26.61
N ALA A 184 9.11 -8.27 27.74
CA ALA A 184 9.22 -7.69 29.06
C ALA A 184 10.36 -8.31 29.86
N SER A 185 10.65 -7.75 31.03
CA SER A 185 11.61 -8.30 31.97
C SER A 185 11.28 -9.75 32.34
N GLY A 186 12.32 -10.54 32.61
CA GLY A 186 12.20 -11.96 32.95
C GLY A 186 11.92 -12.88 31.76
N GLY A 187 12.28 -12.48 30.54
CA GLY A 187 12.12 -13.31 29.33
C GLY A 187 10.69 -13.41 28.81
N ARG A 188 9.73 -12.69 29.42
CA ARG A 188 8.32 -12.73 29.00
C ARG A 188 8.15 -12.17 27.60
N LEU A 189 7.36 -12.88 26.80
CA LEU A 189 7.12 -12.58 25.41
C LEU A 189 5.64 -12.70 25.06
N ARG A 190 5.16 -11.82 24.18
CA ARG A 190 3.86 -11.96 23.54
C ARG A 190 3.94 -11.51 22.10
N ALA A 191 3.60 -12.40 21.18
CA ALA A 191 3.41 -12.09 19.77
C ALA A 191 1.91 -12.18 19.42
N THR A 192 1.39 -11.22 18.67
CA THR A 192 0.02 -11.24 18.14
C THR A 192 0.06 -11.21 16.62
N THR A 193 -0.57 -12.19 15.98
CA THR A 193 -0.53 -12.37 14.52
C THR A 193 -1.79 -13.07 14.01
N SER A 194 -2.06 -13.03 12.71
CA SER A 194 -3.07 -13.87 12.04
C SER A 194 -2.49 -15.07 11.31
N VAL A 195 -1.16 -15.26 11.38
CA VAL A 195 -0.48 -16.38 10.73
C VAL A 195 -0.75 -17.67 11.50
N GLU A 196 -1.09 -18.71 10.74
CA GLU A 196 -1.19 -20.08 11.20
C GLU A 196 -0.16 -20.94 10.48
N THR A 197 0.45 -21.87 11.22
CA THR A 197 1.42 -22.82 10.68
C THR A 197 0.75 -24.18 10.53
N ALA A 198 0.73 -24.73 9.32
CA ALA A 198 0.23 -26.08 9.06
C ALA A 198 1.17 -26.80 8.09
N GLY A 199 1.62 -28.00 8.46
CA GLY A 199 2.53 -28.81 7.63
C GLY A 199 3.84 -28.09 7.25
N GLY A 200 4.38 -27.26 8.15
CA GLY A 200 5.60 -26.47 7.91
C GLY A 200 5.42 -25.25 6.99
N ARG A 201 4.19 -24.89 6.64
CA ARG A 201 3.85 -23.77 5.76
C ARG A 201 3.05 -22.71 6.52
N LEU A 202 3.17 -21.45 6.11
CA LEU A 202 2.50 -20.31 6.74
C LEU A 202 1.29 -19.84 5.94
N PHE A 203 0.16 -19.69 6.62
CA PHE A 203 -1.11 -19.26 6.04
C PHE A 203 -1.69 -18.07 6.80
N ASN A 204 -2.30 -17.12 6.10
CA ASN A 204 -3.06 -16.05 6.72
C ASN A 204 -4.48 -16.55 7.03
N SER A 205 -4.70 -16.99 8.26
CA SER A 205 -6.00 -17.50 8.73
C SER A 205 -7.07 -16.42 8.86
N LEU A 206 -6.68 -15.13 8.80
CA LEU A 206 -7.47 -13.95 9.18
C LEU A 206 -7.92 -13.92 10.65
N ARG A 207 -7.65 -14.97 11.43
CA ARG A 207 -7.98 -15.06 12.85
C ARG A 207 -6.79 -14.63 13.68
N VAL A 208 -6.93 -13.51 14.38
CA VAL A 208 -5.88 -13.02 15.26
C VAL A 208 -5.71 -13.98 16.45
N ARG A 209 -4.49 -14.45 16.66
CA ARG A 209 -4.06 -15.29 17.78
C ARG A 209 -2.91 -14.68 18.54
N ARG A 210 -2.67 -15.20 19.75
CA ARG A 210 -1.55 -14.83 20.61
C ARG A 210 -0.61 -16.02 20.77
N ILE A 211 0.68 -15.75 20.67
CA ILE A 211 1.78 -16.69 20.91
C ILE A 211 2.55 -16.14 22.11
N THR A 212 2.75 -16.97 23.13
CA THR A 212 3.56 -16.64 24.32
C THR A 212 4.79 -17.54 24.44
N ASP A 213 4.83 -18.63 23.67
CA ASP A 213 6.00 -19.49 23.56
C ASP A 213 7.05 -18.82 22.66
N GLU A 214 8.29 -18.74 23.14
CA GLU A 214 9.38 -18.10 22.40
C GLU A 214 9.81 -18.95 21.19
N GLY A 215 9.78 -20.28 21.31
CA GLY A 215 10.13 -21.18 20.21
C GLY A 215 9.18 -21.06 19.03
N GLU A 216 7.87 -21.02 19.29
CA GLU A 216 6.84 -20.80 18.26
C GLU A 216 6.99 -19.41 17.61
N ALA A 217 7.25 -18.36 18.39
CA ALA A 217 7.49 -17.02 17.85
C ALA A 217 8.77 -16.94 17.00
N ALA A 218 9.84 -17.60 17.43
CA ALA A 218 11.10 -17.68 16.70
C ALA A 218 10.91 -18.41 15.37
N ALA A 219 10.31 -19.60 15.38
CA ALA A 219 10.05 -20.38 14.17
C ALA A 219 9.19 -19.62 13.15
N LEU A 220 8.19 -18.87 13.60
CA LEU A 220 7.38 -18.01 12.74
C LEU A 220 8.22 -16.90 12.08
N VAL A 221 9.05 -16.20 12.86
CA VAL A 221 9.91 -15.12 12.34
C VAL A 221 10.95 -15.66 11.37
N ASP A 222 11.58 -16.79 11.70
CA ASP A 222 12.58 -17.44 10.86
C ASP A 222 11.99 -17.93 9.53
N ALA A 223 10.75 -18.44 9.55
CA ALA A 223 10.05 -18.84 8.33
C ALA A 223 9.65 -17.65 7.43
N LEU A 224 9.43 -16.46 7.99
CA LEU A 224 9.12 -15.24 7.22
C LEU A 224 10.37 -14.50 6.73
N ALA A 225 11.51 -14.66 7.41
CA ALA A 225 12.74 -13.93 7.13
C ALA A 225 13.25 -14.02 5.68
N PRO A 226 13.15 -15.17 4.96
CA PRO A 226 13.61 -15.27 3.57
C PRO A 226 12.93 -14.30 2.60
N ASP A 227 11.71 -13.86 2.87
CA ASP A 227 11.00 -12.88 2.04
C ASP A 227 11.37 -11.42 2.35
N GLY A 228 12.25 -11.21 3.33
CA GLY A 228 12.62 -9.91 3.86
C GLY A 228 11.62 -9.39 4.88
N LEU A 229 12.14 -8.86 5.98
CA LEU A 229 11.34 -8.32 7.08
C LEU A 229 11.64 -6.84 7.31
N HIS A 230 10.59 -6.14 7.74
CA HIS A 230 10.64 -4.75 8.19
C HIS A 230 10.23 -4.68 9.66
N LEU A 231 11.08 -4.06 10.47
CA LEU A 231 10.91 -3.88 11.91
C LEU A 231 10.56 -2.42 12.21
N GLU A 232 9.42 -2.16 12.81
CA GLU A 232 8.98 -0.82 13.21
C GLU A 232 8.70 -0.75 14.71
N ARG A 233 8.96 0.40 15.34
CA ARG A 233 8.53 0.67 16.70
C ARG A 233 7.00 0.64 16.77
N TRP A 234 6.47 -0.15 17.69
CA TRP A 234 5.04 -0.15 17.95
C TRP A 234 4.65 1.12 18.71
N LEU A 235 4.06 2.08 17.99
CA LEU A 235 3.50 3.31 18.54
C LEU A 235 2.16 3.07 19.26
N PRO A 236 1.94 3.63 20.46
CA PRO A 236 0.62 3.67 21.08
C PRO A 236 -0.35 4.45 20.20
N LYS A 237 -1.37 3.76 19.69
CA LYS A 237 -2.41 4.37 18.84
C LYS A 237 -3.49 5.03 19.68
N ALA A 238 -4.02 6.12 19.17
CA ALA A 238 -5.24 6.70 19.68
C ALA A 238 -6.39 5.68 19.59
N SER A 239 -7.39 5.89 20.45
CA SER A 239 -8.63 5.13 20.40
C SER A 239 -9.78 6.03 19.99
N LEU A 240 -10.77 5.43 19.34
CA LEU A 240 -12.07 6.02 19.03
C LEU A 240 -13.15 5.03 19.47
N GLY A 241 -14.07 5.47 20.32
CA GLY A 241 -15.10 4.57 20.88
C GLY A 241 -14.53 3.35 21.61
N GLY A 242 -13.44 3.52 22.36
CA GLY A 242 -12.79 2.43 23.12
C GLY A 242 -12.04 1.40 22.26
N ARG A 243 -11.89 1.65 20.95
CA ARG A 243 -11.17 0.77 20.01
C ARG A 243 -9.97 1.51 19.44
N THR A 244 -8.86 0.81 19.20
CA THR A 244 -7.70 1.42 18.53
C THR A 244 -8.10 1.89 17.14
N ALA A 245 -7.59 3.03 16.72
CA ALA A 245 -7.96 3.66 15.45
C ALA A 245 -6.74 3.98 14.59
N ASP A 246 -6.95 3.95 13.27
CA ASP A 246 -6.10 4.60 12.28
C ASP A 246 -6.95 5.21 11.16
N LEU A 247 -6.31 5.95 10.26
CA LEU A 247 -6.95 6.56 9.10
C LEU A 247 -6.35 5.95 7.84
N ARG A 248 -7.20 5.56 6.88
CA ARG A 248 -6.80 5.39 5.49
C ARG A 248 -7.17 6.66 4.74
N VAL A 249 -6.18 7.41 4.29
CA VAL A 249 -6.36 8.67 3.54
C VAL A 249 -5.99 8.42 2.08
N LEU A 250 -6.94 8.61 1.17
CA LEU A 250 -6.67 8.62 -0.26
C LEU A 250 -6.18 10.01 -0.66
N VAL A 251 -4.98 10.07 -1.25
CA VAL A 251 -4.42 11.27 -1.84
C VAL A 251 -4.45 11.12 -3.36
N VAL A 252 -5.10 12.06 -4.05
CA VAL A 252 -5.21 12.08 -5.52
C VAL A 252 -4.59 13.38 -6.02
N ALA A 253 -3.66 13.28 -6.97
CA ALA A 253 -2.90 14.41 -7.51
C ALA A 253 -2.35 15.33 -6.41
N GLY A 254 -1.77 14.72 -5.37
CA GLY A 254 -1.16 15.42 -4.24
C GLY A 254 -2.12 16.03 -3.22
N ARG A 255 -3.45 15.85 -3.38
CA ARG A 255 -4.45 16.37 -2.42
C ARG A 255 -5.17 15.27 -1.67
N ALA A 256 -5.29 15.40 -0.35
CA ALA A 256 -6.08 14.47 0.45
C ALA A 256 -7.56 14.62 0.08
N THR A 257 -8.15 13.55 -0.44
CA THR A 257 -9.51 13.58 -1.02
C THR A 257 -10.50 12.76 -0.23
N HIS A 258 -10.15 11.56 0.25
CA HIS A 258 -11.08 10.69 0.96
C HIS A 258 -10.43 10.14 2.23
N VAL A 259 -11.23 9.92 3.28
CA VAL A 259 -10.74 9.34 4.53
C VAL A 259 -11.68 8.26 5.03
N VAL A 260 -11.11 7.09 5.35
CA VAL A 260 -11.78 6.04 6.11
C VAL A 260 -11.11 5.89 7.45
N VAL A 261 -11.87 6.06 8.52
CA VAL A 261 -11.44 5.66 9.86
C VAL A 261 -11.56 4.14 9.97
N ARG A 262 -10.51 3.43 10.41
CA ARG A 262 -10.61 2.00 10.72
C ARG A 262 -10.36 1.79 12.20
N THR A 263 -11.19 0.98 12.83
CA THR A 263 -11.11 0.69 14.27
C THR A 263 -11.04 -0.80 14.56
N SER A 264 -10.24 -1.18 15.56
CA SER A 264 -10.03 -2.58 15.94
C SER A 264 -9.88 -2.76 17.44
N ARG A 265 -10.28 -3.94 17.92
CA ARG A 265 -9.97 -4.44 19.27
C ARG A 265 -8.52 -4.92 19.40
N TRP A 266 -7.83 -5.07 18.27
CA TRP A 266 -6.45 -5.54 18.17
C TRP A 266 -5.50 -4.41 17.76
N PRO A 267 -4.18 -4.57 17.99
CA PRO A 267 -3.19 -3.61 17.50
C PRO A 267 -3.21 -3.43 15.98
N MET A 268 -3.65 -4.44 15.22
CA MET A 268 -3.84 -4.37 13.77
C MET A 268 -5.27 -3.92 13.43
N THR A 269 -5.39 -2.85 12.65
CA THR A 269 -6.64 -2.15 12.33
C THR A 269 -7.18 -2.45 10.93
N ASN A 270 -6.47 -3.25 10.13
CA ASN A 270 -6.90 -3.66 8.79
C ASN A 270 -8.29 -4.29 8.81
N LEU A 271 -9.15 -3.85 7.88
CA LEU A 271 -10.55 -4.32 7.78
C LEU A 271 -10.63 -5.83 7.52
N HIS A 272 -9.63 -6.42 6.86
CA HIS A 272 -9.52 -7.86 6.62
C HIS A 272 -9.33 -8.70 7.89
N LEU A 273 -8.90 -8.10 9.02
CA LEU A 273 -8.71 -8.76 10.31
C LEU A 273 -9.85 -8.46 11.30
N GLY A 274 -11.05 -8.15 10.78
CA GLY A 274 -12.22 -7.81 11.61
C GLY A 274 -12.23 -6.36 12.12
N GLY A 275 -11.43 -5.48 11.50
CA GLY A 275 -11.56 -4.04 11.68
C GLY A 275 -12.91 -3.52 11.16
N ALA A 276 -13.40 -2.42 11.72
CA ALA A 276 -14.66 -1.80 11.33
C ALA A 276 -14.42 -0.36 10.86
N ARG A 277 -15.26 0.13 9.93
CA ARG A 277 -15.28 1.57 9.61
C ARG A 277 -15.74 2.34 10.84
N GLY A 278 -14.95 3.34 11.24
CA GLY A 278 -15.28 4.26 12.33
C GLY A 278 -16.02 5.49 11.80
N ASP A 279 -16.47 6.34 12.73
CA ASP A 279 -17.10 7.62 12.44
C ASP A 279 -16.03 8.69 12.14
N LEU A 280 -16.05 9.22 10.91
CA LEU A 280 -15.14 10.28 10.47
C LEU A 280 -15.37 11.59 11.23
N ALA A 281 -16.61 11.98 11.51
CA ALA A 281 -16.91 13.20 12.25
C ALA A 281 -16.37 13.12 13.67
N ALA A 282 -16.49 11.95 14.31
CA ALA A 282 -15.90 11.71 15.63
C ALA A 282 -14.36 11.75 15.60
N ALA A 283 -13.72 11.21 14.55
CA ALA A 283 -12.26 11.29 14.40
C ALA A 283 -11.78 12.73 14.18
N MET A 284 -12.50 13.51 13.35
CA MET A 284 -12.23 14.93 13.12
C MET A 284 -12.38 15.73 14.43
N ALA A 285 -13.45 15.49 15.19
CA ALA A 285 -13.66 16.13 16.49
C ALA A 285 -12.57 15.75 17.50
N ALA A 286 -12.12 14.49 17.52
CA ALA A 286 -11.05 14.02 18.40
C ALA A 286 -9.69 14.65 18.07
N ALA A 287 -9.38 14.80 16.77
CA ALA A 287 -8.18 15.50 16.32
C ALA A 287 -8.27 17.03 16.53
N GLY A 288 -9.46 17.61 16.45
CA GLY A 288 -9.71 19.02 16.64
C GLY A 288 -8.78 19.88 15.76
N PRO A 289 -8.04 20.86 16.33
CA PRO A 289 -7.10 21.69 15.58
C PRO A 289 -5.98 20.94 14.86
N ALA A 290 -5.71 19.68 15.21
CA ALA A 290 -4.67 18.86 14.59
C ALA A 290 -5.15 18.13 13.32
N TRP A 291 -6.44 18.19 12.97
CA TRP A 291 -6.96 17.54 11.76
C TRP A 291 -6.31 18.02 10.45
N PRO A 292 -6.11 19.34 10.21
CA PRO A 292 -5.41 19.80 9.01
C PRO A 292 -3.98 19.25 8.91
N GLU A 293 -3.30 19.09 10.04
CA GLU A 293 -1.95 18.52 10.10
C GLU A 293 -1.94 17.04 9.68
N ALA A 294 -2.95 16.27 10.07
CA ALA A 294 -3.10 14.87 9.65
C ALA A 294 -3.19 14.75 8.12
N LEU A 295 -3.99 15.60 7.48
CA LEU A 295 -4.12 15.62 6.01
C LEU A 295 -2.81 16.09 5.35
N ARG A 296 -2.18 17.14 5.88
CA ARG A 296 -0.91 17.68 5.39
C ARG A 296 0.20 16.64 5.40
N ILE A 297 0.31 15.83 6.46
CA ILE A 297 1.28 14.73 6.53
C ILE A 297 1.03 13.68 5.42
N CYS A 298 -0.24 13.38 5.11
CA CYS A 298 -0.58 12.46 4.03
C CYS A 298 -0.23 13.05 2.66
N GLU A 299 -0.49 14.33 2.43
CA GLU A 299 -0.11 15.04 1.21
C GLU A 299 1.43 15.09 1.05
N GLN A 300 2.19 15.29 2.14
CA GLN A 300 3.65 15.20 2.12
C GLN A 300 4.17 13.79 1.79
N ALA A 301 3.52 12.75 2.33
CA ALA A 301 3.86 11.38 2.00
C ALA A 301 3.62 11.08 0.51
N ALA A 302 2.51 11.56 -0.05
CA ALA A 302 2.21 11.43 -1.48
C ALA A 302 3.17 12.25 -2.36
N ALA A 303 3.63 13.41 -1.90
CA ALA A 303 4.61 14.23 -2.63
C ALA A 303 5.97 13.54 -2.84
N CYS A 304 6.25 12.44 -2.13
CA CYS A 304 7.40 11.58 -2.38
C CYS A 304 7.25 10.70 -3.63
N PHE A 305 6.04 10.62 -4.19
CA PHE A 305 5.66 9.78 -5.34
C PHE A 305 4.90 10.60 -6.41
N PRO A 306 5.51 11.66 -6.98
CA PRO A 306 4.84 12.57 -7.90
C PRO A 306 4.42 11.93 -9.24
N GLY A 307 5.04 10.82 -9.64
CA GLY A 307 4.69 10.05 -10.84
C GLY A 307 3.51 9.09 -10.66
N THR A 308 2.94 9.02 -9.45
CA THR A 308 1.78 8.18 -9.12
C THR A 308 0.57 9.05 -8.80
N LEU A 309 -0.46 8.97 -9.64
CA LEU A 309 -1.67 9.81 -9.54
C LEU A 309 -2.37 9.67 -8.19
N ALA A 310 -2.44 8.45 -7.64
CA ALA A 310 -3.21 8.19 -6.43
C ALA A 310 -2.55 7.15 -5.51
N VAL A 311 -2.41 7.52 -4.23
CA VAL A 311 -1.87 6.65 -3.18
C VAL A 311 -2.78 6.62 -1.95
N GLY A 312 -2.83 5.47 -1.29
CA GLY A 312 -3.54 5.27 -0.03
C GLY A 312 -2.58 5.33 1.15
N VAL A 313 -2.66 6.37 1.98
CA VAL A 313 -1.79 6.59 3.14
C VAL A 313 -2.45 6.01 4.39
N ASP A 314 -1.77 5.08 5.06
CA ASP A 314 -2.12 4.61 6.40
C ASP A 314 -1.53 5.55 7.46
N LEU A 315 -2.38 6.36 8.10
CA LEU A 315 -1.97 7.32 9.12
C LEU A 315 -2.35 6.85 10.52
N LEU A 316 -1.37 6.79 11.41
CA LEU A 316 -1.52 6.41 12.81
C LEU A 316 -1.66 7.67 13.68
N PRO A 317 -2.83 7.94 14.26
CA PRO A 317 -2.93 8.94 15.32
C PRO A 317 -2.28 8.40 16.59
N ALA A 318 -1.37 9.18 17.18
CA ALA A 318 -0.84 8.89 18.52
C ALA A 318 -1.90 9.17 19.59
N THR A 319 -1.72 8.62 20.80
CA THR A 319 -2.59 8.89 21.95
C THR A 319 -2.92 10.38 22.07
N GLY A 320 -4.21 10.70 22.16
CA GLY A 320 -4.72 12.07 22.24
C GLY A 320 -4.93 12.78 20.90
N TRP A 321 -4.69 12.12 19.76
CA TRP A 321 -4.99 12.64 18.41
C TRP A 321 -4.26 13.94 18.02
N ARG A 322 -3.11 14.24 18.66
CA ARG A 322 -2.33 15.46 18.41
C ARG A 322 -1.11 15.28 17.51
N HIS A 323 -0.63 14.05 17.39
CA HIS A 323 0.52 13.70 16.57
C HIS A 323 0.17 12.52 15.69
N PHE A 324 0.77 12.46 14.52
CA PHE A 324 0.47 11.44 13.52
C PHE A 324 1.77 10.88 12.94
N ALA A 325 1.74 9.62 12.54
CA ALA A 325 2.83 8.98 11.82
C ALA A 325 2.27 8.11 10.68
N VAL A 326 2.93 8.12 9.53
CA VAL A 326 2.58 7.25 8.40
C VAL A 326 3.09 5.84 8.69
N ALA A 327 2.18 4.87 8.65
CA ALA A 327 2.49 3.45 8.81
C ALA A 327 2.93 2.79 7.50
N GLU A 328 2.30 3.20 6.40
CA GLU A 328 2.46 2.62 5.07
C GLU A 328 1.83 3.55 4.02
N VAL A 329 2.36 3.54 2.80
CA VAL A 329 1.73 4.16 1.63
C VAL A 329 1.47 3.05 0.61
N ASN A 330 0.23 2.92 0.18
CA ASN A 330 -0.25 1.84 -0.66
C ASN A 330 -0.47 2.36 -2.08
N ALA A 331 -0.02 1.60 -3.08
CA ALA A 331 -0.29 1.89 -4.47
C ALA A 331 -1.78 1.73 -4.83
N PHE A 332 -2.18 2.31 -5.97
CA PHE A 332 -3.50 2.14 -6.61
C PHE A 332 -4.70 2.74 -5.85
N GLY A 333 -4.49 3.77 -5.03
CA GLY A 333 -5.55 4.64 -4.49
C GLY A 333 -6.67 3.97 -3.66
N ASP A 334 -6.46 2.74 -3.19
CA ASP A 334 -7.44 1.90 -2.50
C ASP A 334 -8.77 1.62 -3.22
N LEU A 335 -9.48 0.64 -2.67
CA LEU A 335 -10.85 0.37 -3.04
C LEU A 335 -11.76 0.79 -1.87
N LEU A 336 -12.34 1.98 -1.97
CA LEU A 336 -13.19 2.57 -0.92
C LEU A 336 -14.63 2.78 -1.42
N PRO A 337 -15.40 1.71 -1.69
CA PRO A 337 -16.73 1.84 -2.24
C PRO A 337 -17.66 2.55 -1.26
N ARG A 338 -18.58 3.35 -1.83
CA ARG A 338 -19.60 4.13 -1.12
C ARG A 338 -19.01 5.19 -0.19
N LEU A 339 -17.84 5.72 -0.53
CA LEU A 339 -17.22 6.85 0.15
C LEU A 339 -17.13 8.00 -0.84
N THR A 340 -17.56 9.17 -0.42
CA THR A 340 -17.41 10.41 -1.19
C THR A 340 -16.25 11.24 -0.64
N GLY A 341 -15.70 12.12 -1.47
CA GLY A 341 -14.60 12.98 -1.06
C GLY A 341 -14.98 13.93 0.07
N LEU A 342 -13.96 14.37 0.81
CA LEU A 342 -14.05 15.28 1.93
C LEU A 342 -14.68 16.61 1.48
N PRO A 343 -15.54 17.22 2.31
CA PRO A 343 -16.02 18.58 2.09
C PRO A 343 -14.86 19.56 1.93
N GLY A 344 -14.95 20.47 0.95
CA GLY A 344 -13.92 21.45 0.62
C GLY A 344 -12.70 20.89 -0.11
N SER A 345 -12.63 19.58 -0.37
CA SER A 345 -11.58 19.00 -1.21
C SER A 345 -11.97 19.08 -2.70
N PRO A 346 -11.00 18.96 -3.63
CA PRO A 346 -11.30 18.86 -5.07
C PRO A 346 -12.17 17.64 -5.46
N ALA A 347 -12.43 16.72 -4.52
CA ALA A 347 -13.22 15.52 -4.72
C ALA A 347 -14.57 15.55 -3.98
N GLU A 348 -15.00 16.70 -3.46
CA GLU A 348 -16.28 16.80 -2.74
C GLU A 348 -17.44 16.23 -3.59
N GLY A 349 -18.17 15.28 -3.00
CA GLY A 349 -19.29 14.59 -3.66
C GLY A 349 -18.90 13.55 -4.71
N LEU A 350 -17.61 13.46 -5.09
CA LEU A 350 -17.10 12.46 -6.02
C LEU A 350 -16.71 11.18 -5.28
N ASP A 351 -16.82 10.03 -5.95
CA ASP A 351 -16.17 8.80 -5.49
C ASP A 351 -14.65 8.80 -5.80
N THR A 352 -13.97 7.75 -5.36
CA THR A 352 -12.52 7.63 -5.49
C THR A 352 -12.02 7.59 -6.94
N TYR A 353 -12.79 7.02 -7.88
CA TYR A 353 -12.38 6.92 -9.28
C TYR A 353 -12.78 8.17 -10.07
N GLN A 354 -13.93 8.75 -9.78
CA GLN A 354 -14.34 10.06 -10.31
C GLN A 354 -13.32 11.13 -9.92
N ALA A 355 -12.84 11.14 -8.68
CA ALA A 355 -11.79 12.06 -8.25
C ALA A 355 -10.47 11.89 -9.04
N GLN A 356 -10.08 10.65 -9.35
CA GLN A 356 -8.89 10.37 -10.16
C GLN A 356 -9.07 10.83 -11.61
N LEU A 357 -10.24 10.59 -12.21
CA LEU A 357 -10.56 11.04 -13.56
C LEU A 357 -10.64 12.57 -13.64
N ALA A 358 -11.19 13.25 -12.63
CA ALA A 358 -11.25 14.71 -12.57
C ALA A 358 -9.84 15.34 -12.48
N ALA A 359 -8.90 14.67 -11.83
CA ALA A 359 -7.52 15.13 -11.70
C ALA A 359 -6.62 14.78 -12.91
N LEU A 360 -7.12 13.97 -13.85
CA LEU A 360 -6.34 13.33 -14.91
C LEU A 360 -5.57 14.33 -15.79
N ALA A 361 -6.27 15.34 -16.31
CA ALA A 361 -5.68 16.30 -17.24
C ALA A 361 -4.54 17.09 -16.58
N GLY A 362 -4.72 17.50 -15.32
CA GLY A 362 -3.70 18.21 -14.56
C GLY A 362 -2.47 17.35 -14.29
N HIS A 363 -2.68 16.09 -13.91
CA HIS A 363 -1.59 15.15 -13.67
C HIS A 363 -0.77 14.86 -14.93
N ILE A 364 -1.44 14.57 -16.06
CA ILE A 364 -0.77 14.30 -17.35
C ILE A 364 0.04 15.51 -17.81
N ALA A 365 -0.47 16.74 -17.64
CA ALA A 365 0.25 17.95 -18.01
C ALA A 365 1.57 18.12 -17.24
N THR A 366 1.67 17.54 -16.03
CA THR A 366 2.87 17.57 -15.20
C THR A 366 3.75 16.31 -15.32
N ALA A 367 3.23 15.23 -15.91
CA ALA A 367 3.97 13.99 -16.08
C ALA A 367 5.00 14.13 -17.21
N ALA A 368 6.27 13.81 -16.92
CA ALA A 368 7.29 13.74 -17.95
C ALA A 368 7.01 12.55 -18.91
N PRO A 369 7.28 12.66 -20.22
CA PRO A 369 7.21 11.53 -21.12
C PRO A 369 8.17 10.42 -20.65
N TYR A 370 7.68 9.18 -20.52
CA TYR A 370 8.52 8.05 -20.12
C TYR A 370 9.58 7.81 -21.21
N PRO A 371 10.88 7.77 -20.88
CA PRO A 371 11.90 7.47 -21.88
C PRO A 371 11.72 6.03 -22.39
N PRO A 372 11.99 5.75 -23.68
CA PRO A 372 11.98 4.38 -24.18
C PRO A 372 12.92 3.53 -23.33
N SER A 373 12.42 2.37 -22.88
CA SER A 373 13.12 1.46 -21.97
C SER A 373 14.56 1.25 -22.43
N ARG A 374 15.55 1.65 -21.60
CA ARG A 374 16.94 1.25 -21.84
C ARG A 374 16.98 -0.28 -21.78
N GLU A 375 17.30 -0.90 -22.90
CA GLU A 375 17.67 -2.31 -22.95
C GLU A 375 18.71 -2.56 -21.87
N HIS A 376 18.41 -3.48 -20.94
CA HIS A 376 19.39 -4.00 -20.00
C HIS A 376 20.48 -4.68 -20.83
N ARG A 377 21.58 -3.98 -21.13
CA ARG A 377 22.83 -4.65 -21.44
C ARG A 377 23.24 -5.38 -20.18
N ALA A 378 23.02 -6.70 -20.18
CA ALA A 378 23.64 -7.61 -19.24
C ALA A 378 25.15 -7.33 -19.22
N ALA A 379 25.64 -6.79 -18.11
CA ALA A 379 27.06 -6.82 -17.79
C ALA A 379 27.36 -8.24 -17.29
N ARG A 380 28.34 -8.85 -17.96
CA ARG A 380 28.91 -10.16 -17.67
C ARG A 380 29.62 -10.19 -16.32
#